data_AF-A0A7Y7ILF9-F1
#
_entry.id   AF-A0A7Y7ILF9-F1
#
_cell.length_a   1.000
_cell.length_b   1.000
_cell.length_c   1.000
_cell.angle_alpha   90.00
_cell.angle_beta   90.00
_cell.angle_gamma   90.00
#
_symmetry.space_group_name_H-M   'P 1'
#
loop_
_entity.id
_entity.type
_entity.pdbx_description
1 polymer ?
#
loop_
_entity_poly.entity_id
_entity_poly.type
_entity_poly.pdbx_seq_one_letter_code
_entity_poly.pdbx_strand_id
1 'polypeptide(L)'
;MESKATGKQTAAARQKARRRRLVAWSGSAVAAVAVVVAAGVVISTNSAGNAAASGQAPQGTVSASHGSTQTPPWAAPADASARAKAAGLTMLTAEGTAEHIHTHLGITADGRSIMVPGDIGIDLGAQMISPLHTHDSTGIIHVESPVVKPFNLGEVFTEWDVALTANRVGSYSTSGGYTITTFVNGKKQAGNPAAIQLANHEDVDIVITSGTGTAKAPAPFAWPAGY
;
A
#
# COMPACT_ATOMS: atom_id res chain seq x y z
N MET A 1 43.89 25.22 -48.38
CA MET A 1 43.86 23.97 -49.16
C MET A 1 43.36 22.88 -48.21
N GLU A 2 42.04 22.75 -48.11
CA GLU A 2 41.20 21.68 -48.72
C GLU A 2 41.01 20.51 -47.73
N SER A 3 39.84 20.40 -47.07
CA SER A 3 38.66 19.56 -47.42
C SER A 3 38.94 18.05 -47.28
N LYS A 4 38.17 17.19 -46.57
CA LYS A 4 36.71 17.04 -46.52
C LYS A 4 36.27 16.12 -45.36
N ALA A 5 35.03 16.30 -44.93
CA ALA A 5 34.18 15.42 -44.12
C ALA A 5 34.08 13.98 -44.68
N THR A 6 33.58 12.93 -43.99
CA THR A 6 32.15 12.72 -43.65
C THR A 6 32.01 11.35 -42.96
N GLY A 7 31.02 11.15 -42.08
CA GLY A 7 30.64 9.80 -41.65
C GLY A 7 29.70 9.67 -40.44
N LYS A 8 28.60 10.44 -40.37
CA LYS A 8 27.44 10.10 -39.53
C LYS A 8 26.32 9.53 -40.42
N GLN A 9 25.52 8.62 -39.83
CA GLN A 9 24.40 7.83 -40.40
C GLN A 9 24.86 6.53 -41.07
N THR A 10 24.38 5.34 -40.70
CA THR A 10 22.99 4.98 -40.36
C THR A 10 22.89 3.86 -39.31
N ALA A 11 21.91 4.02 -38.41
CA ALA A 11 21.29 2.94 -37.64
C ALA A 11 20.51 1.98 -38.58
N ALA A 12 20.08 0.83 -38.08
CA ALA A 12 19.06 -0.03 -38.69
C ALA A 12 19.46 -1.03 -39.81
N ALA A 13 20.70 -1.54 -39.83
CA ALA A 13 21.09 -2.65 -40.74
C ALA A 13 21.46 -3.98 -40.04
N ARG A 14 21.61 -4.02 -38.71
CA ARG A 14 22.06 -5.24 -38.00
C ARG A 14 20.94 -6.11 -37.40
N GLN A 15 19.67 -5.75 -37.62
CA GLN A 15 18.53 -6.44 -36.99
C GLN A 15 17.83 -7.49 -37.87
N LYS A 16 18.42 -7.92 -39.00
CA LYS A 16 17.71 -8.81 -39.95
C LYS A 16 18.49 -10.03 -40.47
N ALA A 17 19.53 -10.49 -39.78
CA ALA A 17 20.32 -11.65 -40.23
C ALA A 17 20.60 -12.63 -39.09
N ARG A 18 19.58 -13.38 -38.62
CA ARG A 18 19.78 -14.73 -38.05
C ARG A 18 18.50 -15.57 -37.83
N ARG A 19 17.42 -15.29 -38.57
CA ARG A 19 16.27 -16.20 -38.68
C ARG A 19 16.44 -17.10 -39.91
N ARG A 20 16.36 -18.42 -39.66
CA ARG A 20 16.06 -19.54 -40.57
C ARG A 20 17.24 -20.36 -41.13
N ARG A 21 17.41 -21.56 -40.55
CA ARG A 21 17.37 -22.93 -41.15
C ARG A 21 17.57 -23.92 -39.99
N LEU A 22 16.55 -24.65 -39.49
CA LEU A 22 16.02 -25.95 -39.98
C LEU A 22 17.16 -27.00 -40.09
N VAL A 23 17.17 -28.23 -39.53
CA VAL A 23 16.09 -29.19 -39.20
C VAL A 23 16.69 -30.41 -38.43
N ALA A 24 15.84 -31.04 -37.61
CA ALA A 24 15.75 -32.44 -37.12
C ALA A 24 16.99 -33.27 -36.66
N TRP A 25 16.87 -33.85 -35.46
CA TRP A 25 16.65 -35.30 -35.31
C TRP A 25 16.00 -35.69 -33.97
N SER A 26 15.35 -36.83 -34.03
CA SER A 26 14.34 -37.47 -33.19
C SER A 26 14.89 -38.25 -31.99
N GLY A 27 14.06 -38.41 -30.94
CA GLY A 27 14.29 -39.38 -29.87
C GLY A 27 13.19 -39.35 -28.80
N SER A 28 12.40 -40.41 -28.73
CA SER A 28 11.21 -40.63 -27.92
C SER A 28 11.44 -40.68 -26.40
N ALA A 29 10.48 -40.18 -25.60
CA ALA A 29 10.09 -40.80 -24.33
C ALA A 29 8.66 -40.36 -23.95
N VAL A 30 7.75 -41.32 -24.00
CA VAL A 30 6.35 -41.21 -23.55
C VAL A 30 6.32 -41.48 -22.05
N ALA A 31 5.73 -40.57 -21.27
CA ALA A 31 5.24 -40.87 -19.92
C ALA A 31 3.76 -40.50 -19.86
N ALA A 32 2.91 -41.53 -19.88
CA ALA A 32 1.48 -41.42 -19.70
C ALA A 32 1.16 -41.30 -18.20
N VAL A 33 0.43 -40.25 -17.81
CA VAL A 33 -0.26 -40.20 -16.52
C VAL A 33 -1.75 -40.14 -16.81
N ALA A 34 -2.44 -41.22 -16.46
CA ALA A 34 -3.88 -41.35 -16.58
C ALA A 34 -4.57 -40.60 -15.42
N VAL A 35 -5.47 -39.68 -15.74
CA VAL A 35 -6.43 -39.12 -14.78
C VAL A 35 -7.79 -39.72 -15.10
N VAL A 36 -8.26 -40.58 -14.19
CA VAL A 36 -9.60 -41.15 -14.23
C VAL A 36 -10.59 -40.10 -13.74
N VAL A 37 -11.51 -39.68 -14.62
CA VAL A 37 -12.67 -38.87 -14.27
C VAL A 37 -13.83 -39.82 -13.98
N ALA A 38 -14.29 -39.88 -12.73
CA ALA A 38 -15.53 -40.54 -12.36
C ALA A 38 -16.54 -39.47 -11.92
N ALA A 39 -17.52 -39.21 -12.80
CA ALA A 39 -18.70 -38.43 -12.49
C ALA A 39 -19.71 -39.32 -11.74
N GLY A 40 -19.99 -38.98 -10.48
CA GLY A 40 -21.07 -39.55 -9.69
C GLY A 40 -22.10 -38.48 -9.38
N VAL A 41 -23.18 -38.44 -10.17
CA VAL A 41 -24.36 -37.62 -9.92
C VAL A 41 -25.17 -38.30 -8.83
N VAL A 42 -25.33 -37.65 -7.67
CA VAL A 42 -26.35 -38.01 -6.67
C VAL A 42 -27.39 -36.90 -6.67
N ILE A 43 -28.54 -37.20 -7.27
CA ILE A 43 -29.78 -36.42 -7.11
C ILE A 43 -30.46 -36.96 -5.85
N SER A 44 -30.60 -36.14 -4.82
CA SER A 44 -31.51 -36.40 -3.71
C SER A 44 -32.36 -35.16 -3.48
N THR A 45 -33.65 -35.30 -3.73
CA THR A 45 -34.70 -34.31 -3.51
C THR A 45 -35.17 -34.37 -2.06
N ASN A 46 -35.29 -33.23 -1.37
CA ASN A 46 -36.55 -32.78 -0.77
C ASN A 46 -36.41 -31.42 -0.06
N SER A 47 -37.56 -30.76 -0.01
CA SER A 47 -37.81 -29.34 0.14
C SER A 47 -37.80 -28.81 1.59
N ALA A 48 -37.74 -27.46 1.65
CA ALA A 48 -38.27 -26.56 2.67
C ALA A 48 -37.44 -26.36 3.97
N GLY A 49 -36.94 -25.13 4.12
CA GLY A 49 -36.40 -24.62 5.37
C GLY A 49 -35.64 -23.32 5.16
N ASN A 50 -36.34 -22.19 5.23
CA ASN A 50 -35.79 -20.85 5.12
C ASN A 50 -34.89 -20.56 6.34
N ALA A 51 -33.57 -20.47 6.15
CA ALA A 51 -32.66 -19.87 7.12
C ALA A 51 -31.54 -19.15 6.37
N ALA A 52 -31.66 -17.83 6.29
CA ALA A 52 -30.58 -16.96 5.85
C ALA A 52 -29.41 -17.11 6.83
N ALA A 53 -28.40 -17.89 6.45
CA ALA A 53 -27.15 -17.94 7.16
C ALA A 53 -26.36 -16.67 6.81
N SER A 54 -26.42 -15.69 7.71
CA SER A 54 -25.49 -14.57 7.76
C SER A 54 -24.08 -15.11 8.01
N GLY A 55 -23.36 -15.39 6.93
CA GLY A 55 -21.92 -15.67 6.96
C GLY A 55 -21.17 -14.39 7.31
N GLN A 56 -21.04 -14.12 8.61
CA GLN A 56 -20.02 -13.20 9.11
C GLN A 56 -18.65 -13.77 8.73
N ALA A 57 -17.98 -13.10 7.79
CA ALA A 57 -16.55 -13.27 7.61
C ALA A 57 -15.84 -13.02 8.96
N PRO A 58 -14.75 -13.75 9.29
CA PRO A 58 -14.03 -13.51 10.52
C PRO A 58 -13.47 -12.09 10.46
N GLN A 59 -14.03 -11.19 11.26
CA GLN A 59 -13.40 -9.91 11.54
C GLN A 59 -12.13 -10.21 12.33
N GLY A 60 -11.00 -10.29 11.62
CA GLY A 60 -9.71 -10.09 12.25
C GLY A 60 -9.81 -8.76 13.00
N THR A 61 -9.66 -8.81 14.32
CA THR A 61 -9.61 -7.62 15.15
C THR A 61 -8.42 -6.79 14.69
N VAL A 62 -8.70 -5.81 13.82
CA VAL A 62 -7.77 -4.74 13.49
C VAL A 62 -7.49 -4.01 14.80
N SER A 63 -6.39 -4.41 15.44
CA SER A 63 -5.95 -3.77 16.67
C SER A 63 -5.69 -2.31 16.35
N ALA A 64 -6.12 -1.42 17.24
CA ALA A 64 -5.73 -0.02 17.21
C ALA A 64 -4.21 0.09 16.96
N SER A 65 -3.74 1.06 16.16
CA SER A 65 -2.29 1.25 16.09
C SER A 65 -1.79 1.60 17.51
N HIS A 66 -0.73 0.92 17.95
CA HIS A 66 -0.12 1.13 19.28
C HIS A 66 0.78 2.37 19.26
N GLY A 67 0.21 3.51 18.87
CA GLY A 67 0.94 4.78 18.70
C GLY A 67 0.74 5.75 19.87
N SER A 68 1.55 6.80 19.87
CA SER A 68 1.45 7.91 20.81
C SER A 68 0.17 8.73 20.64
N THR A 69 -0.32 9.31 21.75
CA THR A 69 -1.46 10.24 21.77
C THR A 69 -1.02 11.70 21.93
N GLN A 70 0.24 12.00 21.59
CA GLN A 70 0.77 13.37 21.60
C GLN A 70 0.08 14.27 20.56
N THR A 71 0.12 15.57 20.81
CA THR A 71 -0.36 16.61 19.88
C THR A 71 0.61 16.76 18.71
N PRO A 72 0.14 17.03 17.48
CA PRO A 72 1.03 17.33 16.36
C PRO A 72 1.82 18.64 16.61
N PRO A 73 2.95 18.86 15.91
CA PRO A 73 3.49 18.02 14.83
C PRO A 73 4.05 16.68 15.33
N TRP A 74 3.83 15.63 14.56
CA TRP A 74 4.39 14.31 14.82
C TRP A 74 5.66 14.12 13.99
N ALA A 75 6.81 13.99 14.66
CA ALA A 75 8.07 13.71 13.99
C ALA A 75 8.15 12.24 13.55
N ALA A 76 9.07 11.92 12.64
CA ALA A 76 9.46 10.52 12.42
C ALA A 76 10.06 9.94 13.72
N PRO A 77 9.86 8.65 14.01
CA PRO A 77 10.38 8.05 15.22
C PRO A 77 11.91 8.00 15.23
N ALA A 78 12.52 8.24 16.40
CA ALA A 78 13.97 8.15 16.56
C ALA A 78 14.52 6.71 16.40
N ASP A 79 13.69 5.69 16.64
CA ASP A 79 14.02 4.27 16.49
C ASP A 79 13.03 3.63 15.51
N ALA A 80 13.22 3.89 14.22
CA ALA A 80 12.36 3.36 13.16
C ALA A 80 12.34 1.82 13.17
N SER A 81 13.49 1.18 13.42
CA SER A 81 13.62 -0.28 13.48
C SER A 81 12.72 -0.91 14.55
N ALA A 82 12.70 -0.36 15.76
CA ALA A 82 11.81 -0.85 16.82
C ALA A 82 10.34 -0.63 16.48
N ARG A 83 10.00 0.49 15.83
CA ARG A 83 8.61 0.80 15.46
C ARG A 83 8.11 -0.05 14.29
N ALA A 84 8.93 -0.31 13.28
CA ALA A 84 8.61 -1.26 12.21
C ALA A 84 8.35 -2.65 12.78
N LYS A 85 9.18 -3.11 13.73
CA LYS A 85 8.94 -4.37 14.46
C LYS A 85 7.62 -4.36 15.23
N ALA A 86 7.26 -3.25 15.86
CA ALA A 86 5.97 -3.11 16.55
C ALA A 86 4.78 -3.16 15.59
N ALA A 87 4.95 -2.73 14.33
CA ALA A 87 3.99 -2.90 13.25
C ALA A 87 3.98 -4.31 12.64
N GLY A 88 4.82 -5.24 13.10
CA GLY A 88 4.96 -6.58 12.54
C GLY A 88 5.71 -6.60 11.20
N LEU A 89 6.49 -5.56 10.93
CA LEU A 89 7.30 -5.41 9.72
C LEU A 89 8.75 -5.79 10.02
N THR A 90 9.44 -6.28 8.98
CA THR A 90 10.86 -6.63 9.06
C THR A 90 11.64 -5.61 8.26
N MET A 91 12.59 -4.93 8.90
CA MET A 91 13.49 -4.00 8.24
C MET A 91 14.31 -4.72 7.16
N LEU A 92 14.50 -4.03 6.04
CA LEU A 92 15.23 -4.47 4.85
C LEU A 92 16.53 -3.68 4.73
N THR A 93 17.50 -4.22 4.01
CA THR A 93 18.73 -3.50 3.65
C THR A 93 18.62 -2.73 2.32
N ALA A 94 17.51 -2.90 1.62
CA ALA A 94 17.16 -2.24 0.36
C ALA A 94 15.66 -2.39 0.12
N GLU A 95 15.12 -1.50 -0.73
CA GLU A 95 13.73 -1.51 -1.18
C GLU A 95 13.34 -2.86 -1.82
N GLY A 96 12.15 -3.34 -1.50
CA GLY A 96 11.58 -4.53 -2.13
C GLY A 96 10.94 -4.22 -3.47
N THR A 97 10.97 -5.17 -4.41
CA THR A 97 10.45 -4.98 -5.78
C THR A 97 9.32 -5.94 -6.15
N ALA A 98 8.89 -6.81 -5.23
CA ALA A 98 7.82 -7.77 -5.53
C ALA A 98 6.44 -7.07 -5.47
N GLU A 99 6.25 -6.20 -4.49
CA GLU A 99 5.20 -5.18 -4.45
C GLU A 99 5.90 -3.82 -4.44
N HIS A 100 5.48 -2.92 -5.31
CA HIS A 100 6.02 -1.56 -5.42
C HIS A 100 4.86 -0.64 -5.81
N ILE A 101 4.20 -0.05 -4.81
CA ILE A 101 3.03 0.82 -4.99
C ILE A 101 3.13 2.05 -4.09
N HIS A 102 2.40 3.11 -4.46
CA HIS A 102 2.42 4.39 -3.76
C HIS A 102 1.02 4.82 -3.36
N THR A 103 0.83 5.27 -2.12
CA THR A 103 -0.44 5.82 -1.60
C THR A 103 -0.15 7.17 -0.97
N HIS A 104 -0.95 8.20 -1.26
CA HIS A 104 -0.81 9.50 -0.60
C HIS A 104 -1.64 9.56 0.70
N LEU A 105 -1.09 10.19 1.74
CA LEU A 105 -1.77 10.48 3.00
C LEU A 105 -1.79 11.98 3.29
N GLY A 106 -2.99 12.56 3.30
CA GLY A 106 -3.26 13.89 3.82
C GLY A 106 -3.87 13.87 5.22
N ILE A 107 -3.45 14.79 6.10
CA ILE A 107 -4.09 14.99 7.40
C ILE A 107 -4.40 16.47 7.58
N THR A 108 -5.62 16.79 8.01
CA THR A 108 -6.02 18.15 8.36
C THR A 108 -6.77 18.20 9.68
N ALA A 109 -6.59 19.29 10.44
CA ALA A 109 -7.39 19.62 11.61
C ALA A 109 -7.94 21.04 11.49
N ASP A 110 -9.27 21.16 11.51
CA ASP A 110 -9.99 22.44 11.36
C ASP A 110 -9.49 23.25 10.14
N GLY A 111 -9.29 22.55 9.02
CA GLY A 111 -8.84 23.11 7.75
C GLY A 111 -7.34 23.42 7.66
N ARG A 112 -6.56 23.18 8.72
CA ARG A 112 -5.09 23.32 8.71
C ARG A 112 -4.42 21.98 8.44
N SER A 113 -3.45 21.96 7.54
CA SER A 113 -2.65 20.76 7.27
C SER A 113 -1.82 20.37 8.49
N ILE A 114 -1.79 19.07 8.78
CA ILE A 114 -0.85 18.43 9.68
C ILE A 114 0.14 17.66 8.83
N MET A 115 1.43 17.93 9.04
CA MET A 115 2.52 17.32 8.28
C MET A 115 2.59 15.81 8.54
N VAL A 116 2.70 15.04 7.46
CA VAL A 116 3.27 13.68 7.47
C VAL A 116 4.77 13.86 7.17
N PRO A 117 5.68 13.50 8.09
CA PRO A 117 7.11 13.69 7.89
C PRO A 117 7.67 12.68 6.89
N GLY A 118 8.83 13.02 6.33
CA GLY A 118 9.72 12.03 5.72
C GLY A 118 10.37 11.14 6.78
N ASP A 119 11.09 10.13 6.32
CA ASP A 119 11.86 9.18 7.14
C ASP A 119 11.03 8.32 8.09
N ILE A 120 9.70 8.22 7.87
CA ILE A 120 8.92 7.16 8.53
C ILE A 120 9.41 5.83 7.99
N GLY A 121 9.69 4.86 8.87
CA GLY A 121 10.15 3.53 8.47
C GLY A 121 11.61 3.48 8.00
N ILE A 122 12.37 4.58 8.05
CA ILE A 122 13.78 4.62 7.63
C ILE A 122 14.70 4.73 8.85
N ASP A 123 15.60 3.77 9.00
CA ASP A 123 16.67 3.81 10.00
C ASP A 123 17.96 4.30 9.32
N LEU A 124 18.19 5.61 9.39
CA LEU A 124 19.35 6.26 8.79
C LEU A 124 20.68 5.79 9.41
N GLY A 125 20.69 5.42 10.69
CA GLY A 125 21.90 4.96 11.37
C GLY A 125 22.29 3.55 10.94
N ALA A 126 21.30 2.66 10.85
CA ALA A 126 21.49 1.27 10.42
C ALA A 126 21.52 1.08 8.90
N GLN A 127 21.16 2.11 8.13
CA GLN A 127 20.97 2.04 6.68
C GLN A 127 19.96 0.94 6.31
N MET A 128 18.83 0.93 7.02
CA MET A 128 17.75 -0.02 6.81
C MET A 128 16.42 0.69 6.54
N ILE A 129 15.51 -0.01 5.85
CA ILE A 129 14.21 0.53 5.44
C ILE A 129 13.09 -0.48 5.70
N SER A 130 11.97 -0.01 6.24
CA SER A 130 10.76 -0.80 6.38
C SER A 130 10.08 -0.95 5.00
N PRO A 131 9.37 -2.06 4.72
CA PRO A 131 8.57 -2.19 3.50
C PRO A 131 7.51 -1.08 3.35
N LEU A 132 7.16 -0.41 4.45
CA LEU A 132 6.35 0.80 4.47
C LEU A 132 7.26 1.96 4.87
N HIS A 133 7.28 3.05 4.10
CA HIS A 133 8.08 4.22 4.46
C HIS A 133 7.65 5.49 3.73
N THR A 134 8.20 6.63 4.15
CA THR A 134 8.11 7.91 3.44
C THR A 134 9.53 8.45 3.18
N HIS A 135 9.80 8.95 1.97
CA HIS A 135 11.09 9.58 1.65
C HIS A 135 11.14 11.06 2.02
N ASP A 136 10.00 11.73 2.07
CA ASP A 136 9.90 13.17 2.34
C ASP A 136 8.55 13.55 2.97
N SER A 137 8.32 14.86 3.14
CA SER A 137 7.11 15.39 3.77
C SER A 137 5.94 15.62 2.80
N THR A 138 5.95 15.00 1.61
CA THR A 138 4.81 15.09 0.67
C THR A 138 3.62 14.27 1.11
N GLY A 139 3.82 13.30 2.03
CA GLY A 139 2.79 12.36 2.46
C GLY A 139 2.65 11.13 1.56
N ILE A 140 3.52 10.94 0.57
CA ILE A 140 3.54 9.71 -0.23
C ILE A 140 4.13 8.58 0.62
N ILE A 141 3.31 7.56 0.87
CA ILE A 141 3.65 6.30 1.48
C ILE A 141 4.07 5.33 0.38
N HIS A 142 5.26 4.77 0.54
CA HIS A 142 5.81 3.73 -0.30
C HIS A 142 5.48 2.37 0.30
N VAL A 143 5.05 1.44 -0.55
CA VAL A 143 4.99 0.01 -0.24
C VAL A 143 5.97 -0.69 -1.17
N GLU A 144 7.14 -1.03 -0.65
CA GLU A 144 8.26 -1.59 -1.41
C GLU A 144 8.73 -2.87 -0.72
N SER A 145 8.03 -3.96 -1.03
CA SER A 145 8.09 -5.20 -0.27
C SER A 145 8.72 -6.33 -1.09
N PRO A 146 9.51 -7.22 -0.45
CA PRO A 146 10.04 -8.42 -1.10
C PRO A 146 8.95 -9.49 -1.32
N VAL A 147 7.74 -9.27 -0.83
CA VAL A 147 6.58 -10.16 -1.01
C VAL A 147 5.31 -9.38 -1.31
N VAL A 148 4.41 -9.98 -2.09
CA VAL A 148 3.06 -9.45 -2.33
C VAL A 148 2.16 -9.85 -1.16
N LYS A 149 1.70 -8.87 -0.39
CA LYS A 149 0.67 -9.05 0.65
C LYS A 149 -0.09 -7.74 0.85
N PRO A 150 -1.30 -7.78 1.43
CA PRO A 150 -1.98 -6.55 1.84
C PRO A 150 -1.18 -5.82 2.93
N PHE A 151 -1.06 -4.51 2.77
CA PHE A 151 -0.60 -3.58 3.80
C PHE A 151 -1.71 -2.58 4.12
N ASN A 152 -1.69 -1.99 5.31
CA ASN A 152 -2.73 -1.07 5.74
C ASN A 152 -2.19 0.17 6.46
N LEU A 153 -3.04 1.20 6.53
CA LEU A 153 -2.71 2.47 7.17
C LEU A 153 -2.39 2.32 8.66
N GLY A 154 -2.94 1.31 9.34
CA GLY A 154 -2.63 1.00 10.73
C GLY A 154 -1.18 0.58 10.95
N GLU A 155 -0.58 -0.15 10.01
CA GLU A 155 0.85 -0.51 10.05
C GLU A 155 1.72 0.76 9.94
N VAL A 156 1.41 1.66 9.00
CA VAL A 156 2.09 2.96 8.82
C VAL A 156 2.02 3.80 10.10
N PHE A 157 0.83 3.93 10.71
CA PHE A 157 0.67 4.70 11.94
C PHE A 157 1.31 4.03 13.16
N THR A 158 1.41 2.70 13.16
CA THR A 158 2.13 1.96 14.21
C THR A 158 3.64 2.21 14.09
N GLU A 159 4.21 2.13 12.90
CA GLU A 159 5.64 2.43 12.71
C GLU A 159 5.95 3.92 12.90
N TRP A 160 5.03 4.83 12.56
CA TRP A 160 5.18 6.27 12.79
C TRP A 160 4.98 6.70 14.26
N ASP A 161 4.48 5.81 15.12
CA ASP A 161 4.14 6.13 16.52
C ASP A 161 3.02 7.16 16.71
N VAL A 162 1.99 7.08 15.88
CA VAL A 162 0.78 7.90 16.02
C VAL A 162 -0.44 7.00 16.21
N ALA A 163 -1.18 7.21 17.30
CA ALA A 163 -2.39 6.42 17.57
C ALA A 163 -3.45 6.66 16.48
N LEU A 164 -3.98 5.60 15.88
CA LEU A 164 -4.99 5.62 14.83
C LEU A 164 -6.05 4.57 15.11
N THR A 165 -7.28 5.03 15.24
CA THR A 165 -8.47 4.19 15.41
C THR A 165 -9.67 4.87 14.76
N ALA A 166 -10.83 4.22 14.78
CA ALA A 166 -12.10 4.82 14.35
C ALA A 166 -12.46 6.12 15.11
N ASN A 167 -11.90 6.33 16.31
CA ASN A 167 -12.24 7.46 17.17
C ASN A 167 -11.04 8.28 17.63
N ARG A 168 -9.85 8.07 17.05
CA ARG A 168 -8.62 8.75 17.45
C ARG A 168 -7.60 8.89 16.32
N VAL A 169 -6.93 10.05 16.28
CA VAL A 169 -5.69 10.32 15.56
C VAL A 169 -4.76 11.11 16.49
N GLY A 170 -3.69 10.50 17.01
CA GLY A 170 -2.83 11.09 18.03
C GLY A 170 -3.63 11.61 19.23
N SER A 171 -3.49 12.90 19.54
CA SER A 171 -4.25 13.57 20.61
C SER A 171 -5.72 13.79 20.27
N TYR A 172 -6.10 13.88 18.99
CA TYR A 172 -7.48 14.13 18.58
C TYR A 172 -8.33 12.89 18.81
N SER A 173 -9.38 13.02 19.63
CA SER A 173 -10.35 11.94 19.83
C SER A 173 -11.77 12.44 19.91
N THR A 174 -12.72 11.55 19.64
CA THR A 174 -14.15 11.87 19.76
C THR A 174 -14.56 12.24 21.18
N SER A 175 -13.93 11.61 22.19
CA SER A 175 -14.09 12.01 23.60
C SER A 175 -13.56 13.41 23.89
N GLY A 176 -12.64 13.93 23.07
CA GLY A 176 -12.11 15.28 23.14
C GLY A 176 -12.92 16.30 22.33
N GLY A 177 -14.09 15.91 21.78
CA GLY A 177 -14.95 16.81 21.01
C GLY A 177 -14.58 16.94 19.53
N TYR A 178 -13.73 16.05 19.01
CA TYR A 178 -13.34 16.03 17.59
C TYR A 178 -14.16 15.01 16.80
N THR A 179 -14.45 15.33 15.55
CA THR A 179 -14.95 14.37 14.56
C THR A 179 -13.79 14.00 13.64
N ILE A 180 -13.56 12.70 13.44
CA ILE A 180 -12.56 12.17 12.51
C ILE A 180 -13.31 11.59 11.32
N THR A 181 -13.08 12.14 10.14
CA THR A 181 -13.66 11.65 8.88
C THR A 181 -12.55 11.28 7.93
N THR A 182 -12.62 10.10 7.35
CA THR A 182 -11.66 9.65 6.35
C THR A 182 -12.27 9.68 4.97
N PHE A 183 -11.47 10.05 3.98
CA PHE A 183 -11.81 9.97 2.57
C PHE A 183 -10.78 9.10 1.86
N VAL A 184 -11.23 8.33 0.86
CA VAL A 184 -10.37 7.65 -0.10
C VAL A 184 -10.78 8.12 -1.48
N ASN A 185 -9.86 8.73 -2.21
CA ASN A 185 -10.10 9.35 -3.51
C ASN A 185 -11.30 10.32 -3.48
N GLY A 186 -11.34 11.17 -2.44
CA GLY A 186 -12.41 12.14 -2.20
C GLY A 186 -13.77 11.56 -1.76
N LYS A 187 -13.89 10.23 -1.63
CA LYS A 187 -15.13 9.57 -1.18
C LYS A 187 -15.04 9.25 0.31
N LYS A 188 -16.06 9.64 1.07
CA LYS A 188 -16.12 9.37 2.51
C LYS A 188 -16.05 7.87 2.76
N GLN A 189 -15.08 7.45 3.57
CA GLN A 189 -14.88 6.08 3.98
C GLN A 189 -15.42 5.88 5.39
N ALA A 190 -16.14 4.79 5.61
CA ALA A 190 -16.66 4.42 6.92
C ALA A 190 -15.75 3.38 7.60
N GLY A 191 -15.88 3.26 8.93
CA GLY A 191 -15.12 2.28 9.71
C GLY A 191 -13.81 2.83 10.27
N ASN A 192 -12.93 1.93 10.68
CA ASN A 192 -11.64 2.27 11.28
C ASN A 192 -10.63 2.63 10.17
N PRO A 193 -10.08 3.86 10.13
CA PRO A 193 -9.06 4.22 9.13
C PRO A 193 -7.81 3.33 9.18
N ALA A 194 -7.47 2.76 10.33
CA ALA A 194 -6.34 1.82 10.43
C ALA A 194 -6.53 0.56 9.56
N ALA A 195 -7.76 0.22 9.16
CA ALA A 195 -8.06 -0.93 8.32
C ALA A 195 -8.00 -0.63 6.81
N ILE A 196 -7.75 0.62 6.40
CA ILE A 196 -7.65 0.99 4.98
C ILE A 196 -6.43 0.30 4.39
N GLN A 197 -6.66 -0.53 3.37
CA GLN A 197 -5.59 -1.17 2.61
C GLN A 197 -4.90 -0.13 1.75
N LEU A 198 -3.58 -0.18 1.70
CA LEU A 198 -2.79 0.66 0.81
C LEU A 198 -2.91 0.11 -0.60
N ALA A 199 -3.20 0.99 -1.55
CA ALA A 199 -3.32 0.65 -2.96
C ALA A 199 -2.69 1.74 -3.83
N ASN A 200 -2.22 1.31 -5.01
CA ASN A 200 -1.46 2.19 -5.89
C ASN A 200 -2.30 3.39 -6.35
N HIS A 201 -1.71 4.57 -6.22
CA HIS A 201 -2.26 5.88 -6.58
C HIS A 201 -3.58 6.23 -5.87
N GLU A 202 -3.83 5.65 -4.70
CA GLU A 202 -4.91 6.12 -3.84
C GLU A 202 -4.51 7.35 -3.04
N ASP A 203 -5.46 8.25 -2.86
CA ASP A 203 -5.37 9.45 -2.04
C ASP A 203 -6.23 9.28 -0.78
N VAL A 204 -5.58 9.14 0.37
CA VAL A 204 -6.24 8.93 1.66
C VAL A 204 -6.16 10.22 2.48
N ASP A 205 -7.31 10.79 2.81
CA ASP A 205 -7.38 12.00 3.65
C ASP A 205 -8.01 11.71 4.99
N ILE A 206 -7.35 12.12 6.07
CA ILE A 206 -7.92 12.17 7.41
C ILE A 206 -8.26 13.64 7.73
N VAL A 207 -9.55 13.93 7.81
CA VAL A 207 -10.07 15.26 8.11
C VAL A 207 -10.65 15.29 9.52
N ILE A 208 -10.04 16.09 10.38
CA ILE A 208 -10.40 16.27 11.77
C ILE A 208 -11.12 17.62 11.91
N THR A 209 -12.30 17.62 12.51
CA THR A 209 -13.06 18.86 12.80
C THR A 209 -13.44 18.94 14.27
N SER A 210 -13.53 20.14 14.82
CA SER A 210 -14.06 20.41 16.15
C SER A 210 -15.49 20.97 16.12
N GLY A 211 -16.25 20.74 17.20
CA GLY A 211 -17.57 21.32 17.39
C GLY A 211 -18.58 20.93 16.29
N THR A 212 -19.20 21.93 15.65
CA THR A 212 -20.18 21.74 14.56
C THR A 212 -19.53 21.74 13.17
N GLY A 213 -18.19 21.73 13.09
CA GLY A 213 -17.46 21.69 11.83
C GLY A 213 -17.77 20.43 11.03
N THR A 214 -18.11 20.60 9.74
CA THR A 214 -18.38 19.48 8.83
C THR A 214 -17.16 19.21 7.97
N ALA A 215 -16.65 17.98 8.03
CA ALA A 215 -15.55 17.55 7.17
C ALA A 215 -15.94 17.60 5.69
N LYS A 216 -15.06 18.18 4.87
CA LYS A 216 -15.15 18.16 3.40
C LYS A 216 -13.97 17.36 2.87
N ALA A 217 -14.20 16.61 1.79
CA ALA A 217 -13.12 15.99 1.06
C ALA A 217 -12.15 17.07 0.58
N PRO A 218 -10.84 16.91 0.80
CA PRO A 218 -9.82 17.75 0.17
C PRO A 218 -9.85 17.67 -1.36
N ALA A 219 -9.12 18.59 -1.99
CA ALA A 219 -8.87 18.48 -3.43
C ALA A 219 -7.99 17.24 -3.68
N PRO A 220 -8.19 16.52 -4.80
CA PRO A 220 -7.38 15.35 -5.11
C PRO A 220 -5.89 15.67 -5.12
N PHE A 221 -5.08 14.78 -4.55
CA PHE A 221 -3.63 14.87 -4.61
C PHE A 221 -3.13 14.86 -6.06
N ALA A 222 -2.24 15.80 -6.37
CA ALA A 222 -1.60 15.90 -7.67
C ALA A 222 -0.28 15.11 -7.64
N TRP A 223 -0.34 13.87 -8.13
CA TRP A 223 0.83 12.98 -8.20
C TRP A 223 1.99 13.61 -8.99
N PRO A 224 3.21 13.65 -8.42
CA PRO A 224 4.40 14.05 -9.16
C PRO A 224 4.69 13.10 -10.32
N ALA A 225 5.38 13.59 -11.34
CA ALA A 225 5.84 12.73 -12.42
C ALA A 225 6.81 11.65 -11.89
N GLY A 226 6.64 10.41 -12.35
CA GLY A 226 7.50 9.28 -11.96
C GLY A 226 6.90 8.36 -10.90
N TYR A 227 5.72 8.68 -10.38
CA TYR A 227 4.91 7.80 -9.55
C TYR A 227 3.91 7.01 -10.38
#